data_AF-A0A151EGR0-F1
#
_entry.id   AF-A0A151EGR0-F1
#
_cell.length_a   1.000
_cell.length_b   1.000
_cell.length_c   1.000
_cell.angle_alpha   90.00
_cell.angle_beta   90.00
_cell.angle_gamma   90.00
#
_symmetry.space_group_name_H-M   'P 1'
#
loop_
_entity.id
_entity.type
_entity.pdbx_description
1 polymer ?
#
loop_
_entity_poly.entity_id
_entity_poly.type
_entity_poly.pdbx_seq_one_letter_code
_entity_poly.pdbx_strand_id
1 'polypeptide(L)'
;MTYCTKCGKKNDDDAEFCSKCGVRLDTKDKKNSNKKQLKKTGKIIEEKAEEFGKSIEKAGIRFESKFENSIKDFQKWYDNKFKVAGPLIWSFLGLIILRLIISLMDRSGDDVVVLGEISDFLYSYLLILFGLMLLNFYNSYLNRTYKKQYRFISPAISTISCVVTLWILSKILIIIDTNLEIPFLASIANFIDEYIFVIFIVILLLGYCFELIIKPFAKEVSKK
;
A
#
# COMPACT_ATOMS: atom_id res chain seq x y z
N MET A 1 -9.56 -47.80 1.20
CA MET A 1 -9.34 -49.25 1.02
C MET A 1 -9.67 -49.64 -0.43
N THR A 2 -8.91 -50.55 -1.06
CA THR A 2 -9.17 -50.96 -2.46
C THR A 2 -9.53 -52.45 -2.55
N TYR A 3 -10.44 -52.80 -3.46
CA TYR A 3 -10.87 -54.19 -3.66
C TYR A 3 -10.27 -54.73 -4.95
N CYS A 4 -9.76 -55.95 -4.89
CA CYS A 4 -9.21 -56.61 -6.06
C CYS A 4 -10.33 -56.95 -7.06
N THR A 5 -10.24 -56.42 -8.27
CA THR A 5 -11.21 -56.66 -9.35
C THR A 5 -11.25 -58.12 -9.83
N LYS A 6 -10.18 -58.90 -9.59
CA LYS A 6 -10.10 -60.31 -10.00
C LYS A 6 -10.64 -61.31 -8.96
N CYS A 7 -10.48 -61.03 -7.67
CA CYS A 7 -10.81 -62.01 -6.61
C CYS A 7 -11.65 -61.46 -5.44
N GLY A 8 -12.01 -60.18 -5.48
CA GLY A 8 -12.87 -59.54 -4.48
C GLY A 8 -12.23 -59.29 -3.11
N LYS A 9 -10.97 -59.71 -2.87
CA LYS A 9 -10.30 -59.47 -1.58
C LYS A 9 -10.03 -57.97 -1.37
N LYS A 10 -10.35 -57.49 -0.18
CA LYS A 10 -10.00 -56.17 0.33
C LYS A 10 -8.49 -56.10 0.57
N ASN A 11 -7.84 -55.06 0.03
CA ASN A 11 -6.43 -54.76 0.22
C ASN A 11 -6.26 -53.32 0.69
N ASP A 12 -5.10 -53.02 1.26
CA ASP A 12 -4.72 -51.67 1.66
C ASP A 12 -4.64 -50.73 0.45
N ASP A 13 -4.86 -49.44 0.67
CA ASP A 13 -4.92 -48.44 -0.40
C ASP A 13 -3.63 -48.28 -1.19
N ASP A 14 -2.51 -48.59 -0.55
CA ASP A 14 -1.17 -48.48 -1.14
C ASP A 14 -0.63 -49.83 -1.66
N ALA A 15 -1.43 -50.90 -1.59
CA ALA A 15 -1.02 -52.21 -2.10
C ALA A 15 -0.91 -52.19 -3.63
N GLU A 16 0.30 -52.36 -4.18
CA GLU A 16 0.49 -52.45 -5.64
C GLU A 16 -0.02 -53.78 -6.23
N PHE A 17 -0.15 -54.82 -5.40
CA PHE A 17 -0.59 -56.15 -5.80
C PHE A 17 -1.57 -56.73 -4.77
N CYS A 18 -2.54 -57.50 -5.24
CA CYS A 18 -3.50 -58.18 -4.38
C CYS A 18 -2.80 -59.27 -3.57
N SER A 19 -2.89 -59.18 -2.25
CA SER A 19 -2.34 -60.15 -1.29
C SER A 19 -2.88 -61.58 -1.41
N LYS A 20 -3.96 -61.79 -2.19
CA LYS A 20 -4.58 -63.11 -2.40
C LYS A 20 -4.17 -63.79 -3.69
N CYS A 21 -4.19 -63.04 -4.78
CA CYS A 21 -4.15 -63.61 -6.13
C CYS A 21 -3.03 -63.02 -6.99
N GLY A 22 -2.19 -62.14 -6.43
CA GLY A 22 -1.02 -61.56 -7.09
C GLY A 22 -1.32 -60.59 -8.24
N VAL A 23 -2.59 -60.29 -8.55
CA VAL A 23 -2.93 -59.35 -9.63
C VAL A 23 -2.56 -57.93 -9.21
N ARG A 24 -2.01 -57.15 -10.14
CA ARG A 24 -1.66 -55.75 -9.90
C ARG A 24 -2.91 -54.91 -9.67
N LEU A 25 -2.89 -54.08 -8.64
CA LEU A 25 -3.97 -53.15 -8.33
C LEU A 25 -3.59 -51.81 -8.97
N ASP A 26 -4.38 -51.34 -9.94
CA ASP A 26 -4.08 -50.12 -10.71
C ASP A 26 -4.27 -48.84 -9.87
N THR A 27 -3.29 -48.55 -9.02
CA THR A 27 -3.21 -47.29 -8.24
C THR A 27 -2.47 -46.19 -9.00
N LYS A 28 -1.81 -46.51 -10.14
CA LYS A 28 -0.98 -45.57 -10.92
C LYS A 28 -1.76 -44.73 -11.94
N ASP A 29 -2.89 -45.22 -12.47
CA ASP A 29 -3.68 -44.47 -13.47
C ASP A 29 -4.49 -43.30 -12.91
N LYS A 30 -4.83 -43.33 -11.62
CA LYS A 30 -5.49 -42.20 -10.94
C LYS A 30 -4.57 -41.00 -10.70
N LYS A 31 -3.24 -41.20 -10.62
CA LYS A 31 -2.28 -40.10 -10.41
C LYS A 31 -1.98 -39.33 -11.71
N ASN A 32 -1.91 -40.01 -12.86
CA ASN A 32 -1.60 -39.37 -14.15
C ASN A 32 -2.77 -38.60 -14.76
N SER A 33 -3.99 -39.12 -14.63
CA SER A 33 -5.23 -38.44 -15.06
C SER A 33 -5.49 -37.16 -14.24
N ASN A 34 -5.33 -37.23 -12.91
CA ASN A 34 -5.42 -36.06 -12.02
C ASN A 34 -4.35 -35.01 -12.32
N LYS A 35 -3.09 -35.39 -12.58
CA LYS A 35 -2.00 -34.44 -12.90
C LYS A 35 -2.23 -33.71 -14.22
N LYS A 36 -2.81 -34.38 -15.22
CA LYS A 36 -3.14 -33.79 -16.53
C LYS A 36 -4.35 -32.85 -16.45
N GLN A 37 -5.36 -33.19 -15.64
CA GLN A 37 -6.46 -32.28 -15.33
C GLN A 37 -5.99 -31.05 -14.54
N LEU A 38 -5.19 -31.21 -13.49
CA LEU A 38 -4.65 -30.08 -12.71
C LEU A 38 -3.85 -29.10 -13.59
N LYS A 39 -3.03 -29.62 -14.51
CA LYS A 39 -2.22 -28.80 -15.43
C LYS A 39 -3.07 -28.05 -16.46
N LYS A 40 -4.15 -28.67 -16.95
CA LYS A 40 -5.10 -28.02 -17.88
C LYS A 40 -5.92 -26.94 -17.17
N THR A 41 -6.38 -27.22 -15.96
CA THR A 41 -7.11 -26.25 -15.12
C THR A 41 -6.22 -25.09 -14.72
N GLY A 42 -4.97 -25.33 -14.34
CA GLY A 42 -3.98 -24.28 -14.04
C GLY A 42 -3.74 -23.36 -15.24
N LYS A 43 -3.59 -23.92 -16.45
CA LYS A 43 -3.41 -23.12 -17.67
C LYS A 43 -4.62 -22.24 -18.00
N ILE A 44 -5.85 -22.76 -17.82
CA ILE A 44 -7.08 -21.98 -18.02
C ILE A 44 -7.21 -20.85 -16.99
N ILE A 45 -6.81 -21.11 -15.74
CA ILE A 45 -6.81 -20.09 -14.67
C ILE A 45 -5.77 -19.00 -14.98
N GLU A 46 -4.58 -19.40 -15.44
CA GLU A 46 -3.52 -18.48 -15.84
C GLU A 46 -3.94 -17.59 -17.02
N GLU A 47 -4.51 -18.18 -18.07
CA GLU A 47 -5.03 -17.43 -19.23
C GLU A 47 -6.15 -16.45 -18.82
N LYS A 48 -7.07 -16.86 -17.94
CA LYS A 48 -8.13 -15.98 -17.41
C LYS A 48 -7.59 -14.88 -16.49
N ALA A 49 -6.59 -15.19 -15.67
CA ALA A 49 -5.95 -14.21 -14.80
C ALA A 49 -5.18 -13.17 -15.63
N GLU A 50 -4.53 -13.59 -16.71
CA GLU A 50 -3.82 -12.70 -17.63
C GLU A 50 -4.80 -11.79 -18.40
N GLU A 51 -5.92 -12.34 -18.88
CA GLU A 51 -6.98 -11.56 -19.54
C GLU A 51 -7.62 -10.55 -18.57
N PHE A 52 -7.92 -10.98 -17.35
CA PHE A 52 -8.42 -10.12 -16.28
C PHE A 52 -7.41 -9.02 -15.93
N GLY A 53 -6.13 -9.36 -15.78
CA GLY A 53 -5.05 -8.41 -15.53
C GLY A 53 -4.95 -7.35 -16.62
N LYS A 54 -4.95 -7.75 -17.89
CA LYS A 54 -4.97 -6.84 -19.05
C LYS A 54 -6.22 -5.96 -19.08
N SER A 55 -7.37 -6.48 -18.63
CA SER A 55 -8.62 -5.72 -18.55
C SER A 55 -8.58 -4.66 -17.44
N ILE A 56 -8.05 -5.01 -16.26
CA ILE A 56 -7.84 -4.10 -15.14
C ILE A 56 -6.82 -3.04 -15.49
N GLU A 57 -5.71 -3.40 -16.11
CA GLU A 57 -4.67 -2.46 -16.52
C GLU A 57 -5.25 -1.39 -17.47
N LYS A 58 -6.00 -1.81 -18.49
CA LYS A 58 -6.67 -0.88 -19.42
C LYS A 58 -7.78 -0.06 -18.76
N ALA A 59 -8.50 -0.62 -17.80
CA ALA A 59 -9.51 0.11 -17.02
C ALA A 59 -8.83 1.15 -16.11
N GLY A 60 -7.75 0.76 -15.44
CA GLY A 60 -6.91 1.58 -14.58
C GLY A 60 -6.32 2.76 -15.33
N ILE A 61 -5.65 2.54 -16.46
CA ILE A 61 -5.05 3.61 -17.28
C ILE A 61 -6.12 4.63 -17.74
N ARG A 62 -7.31 4.16 -18.14
CA ARG A 62 -8.41 5.05 -18.56
C ARG A 62 -9.04 5.79 -17.38
N PHE A 63 -9.15 5.13 -16.22
CA PHE A 63 -9.64 5.75 -15.01
C PHE A 63 -8.65 6.81 -14.50
N GLU A 64 -7.37 6.47 -14.42
CA GLU A 64 -6.27 7.34 -14.00
C GLU A 64 -6.19 8.59 -14.87
N SER A 65 -6.15 8.45 -16.20
CA SER A 65 -6.10 9.62 -17.10
C SER A 65 -7.32 10.55 -16.99
N LYS A 66 -8.53 10.00 -16.86
CA LYS A 66 -9.74 10.80 -16.64
C LYS A 66 -9.73 11.47 -15.26
N PHE A 67 -9.35 10.73 -14.23
CA PHE A 67 -9.31 11.19 -12.86
C PHE A 67 -8.25 12.28 -12.69
N GLU A 68 -7.07 12.11 -13.27
CA GLU A 68 -6.00 13.11 -13.30
C GLU A 68 -6.46 14.41 -13.94
N ASN A 69 -7.09 14.35 -15.12
CA ASN A 69 -7.56 15.55 -15.80
C ASN A 69 -8.64 16.26 -14.97
N SER A 70 -9.57 15.51 -14.39
CA SER A 70 -10.59 16.04 -13.48
C SER A 70 -9.99 16.73 -12.25
N ILE A 71 -8.98 16.10 -11.61
CA ILE A 71 -8.25 16.69 -10.49
C ILE A 71 -7.53 17.97 -10.91
N LYS A 72 -6.82 17.96 -12.05
CA LYS A 72 -6.08 19.12 -12.54
C LYS A 72 -7.01 20.30 -12.81
N ASP A 73 -8.16 20.06 -13.44
CA ASP A 73 -9.15 21.08 -13.74
C ASP A 73 -9.78 21.63 -12.45
N PHE A 74 -10.17 20.73 -11.53
CA PHE A 74 -10.68 21.12 -10.21
C PHE A 74 -9.65 21.95 -9.44
N GLN A 75 -8.39 21.49 -9.39
CA GLN A 75 -7.31 22.16 -8.68
C GLN A 75 -7.04 23.55 -9.26
N LYS A 76 -7.04 23.69 -10.58
CA LYS A 76 -6.85 24.98 -11.25
C LYS A 76 -8.00 25.94 -10.95
N TRP A 77 -9.24 25.45 -11.03
CA TRP A 77 -10.42 26.23 -10.65
C TRP A 77 -10.36 26.66 -9.18
N TYR A 78 -9.99 25.73 -8.30
CA TYR A 78 -9.91 25.94 -6.86
C TYR A 78 -8.82 26.94 -6.47
N ASP A 79 -7.61 26.76 -6.99
CA ASP A 79 -6.47 27.66 -6.77
C ASP A 79 -6.81 29.08 -7.26
N ASN A 80 -7.53 29.21 -8.39
CA ASN A 80 -7.99 30.50 -8.90
C ASN A 80 -9.05 31.16 -8.00
N LYS A 81 -9.97 30.37 -7.46
CA LYS A 81 -11.10 30.88 -6.65
C LYS A 81 -10.69 31.26 -5.24
N PHE A 82 -9.89 30.43 -4.58
CA PHE A 82 -9.59 30.57 -3.14
C PHE A 82 -8.15 31.04 -2.86
N LYS A 83 -7.24 30.96 -3.85
CA LYS A 83 -5.84 31.45 -3.76
C LYS A 83 -5.16 31.00 -2.45
N VAL A 84 -4.64 31.94 -1.66
CA VAL A 84 -3.92 31.69 -0.40
C VAL A 84 -4.82 31.07 0.69
N ALA A 85 -6.15 31.28 0.62
CA ALA A 85 -7.09 30.65 1.55
C ALA A 85 -7.39 29.19 1.18
N GLY A 86 -7.08 28.76 -0.05
CA GLY A 86 -7.34 27.42 -0.54
C GLY A 86 -6.70 26.32 0.33
N PRO A 87 -5.37 26.36 0.57
CA PRO A 87 -4.72 25.37 1.44
C PRO A 87 -5.34 25.24 2.83
N LEU A 88 -5.76 26.37 3.42
CA LEU A 88 -6.41 26.37 4.74
C LEU A 88 -7.77 25.67 4.70
N ILE A 89 -8.61 25.98 3.71
CA ILE A 89 -9.91 25.34 3.52
C ILE A 89 -9.74 23.82 3.31
N TRP A 90 -8.78 23.40 2.48
CA TRP A 90 -8.47 21.98 2.29
C TRP A 90 -7.99 21.29 3.57
N SER A 91 -7.20 21.99 4.39
CA SER A 91 -6.75 21.48 5.69
C SER A 91 -7.94 21.24 6.61
N PHE A 92 -8.88 22.19 6.69
CA PHE A 92 -10.09 22.03 7.50
C PHE A 92 -11.01 20.93 6.98
N LEU A 93 -11.22 20.86 5.67
CA LEU A 93 -12.00 19.77 5.07
C LEU A 93 -11.38 18.41 5.38
N GLY A 94 -10.07 18.30 5.24
CA GLY A 94 -9.34 17.09 5.59
C GLY A 94 -9.40 16.76 7.08
N LEU A 95 -9.38 17.76 7.96
CA LEU A 95 -9.58 17.56 9.40
C LEU A 95 -10.98 17.02 9.72
N ILE A 96 -12.02 17.53 9.04
CA ILE A 96 -13.39 17.02 9.19
C ILE A 96 -13.46 15.56 8.75
N ILE A 97 -12.89 15.23 7.58
CA ILE A 97 -12.86 13.86 7.06
C ILE A 97 -12.09 12.95 8.01
N LEU A 98 -10.90 13.37 8.46
CA LEU A 98 -10.09 12.63 9.42
C LEU A 98 -10.87 12.36 10.71
N ARG A 99 -11.58 13.36 11.24
CA ARG A 99 -12.42 13.20 12.43
C ARG A 99 -13.56 12.20 12.21
N LEU A 100 -14.18 12.20 11.02
CA LEU A 100 -15.19 11.19 10.68
C LEU A 100 -14.57 9.79 10.64
N ILE A 101 -13.37 9.64 10.08
CA ILE A 101 -12.64 8.35 10.07
C ILE A 101 -12.33 7.90 11.49
N ILE A 102 -11.77 8.77 12.34
CA ILE A 102 -11.49 8.47 13.75
C ILE A 102 -12.78 8.03 14.45
N SER A 103 -13.89 8.74 14.26
CA SER A 103 -15.18 8.37 14.86
C SER A 103 -15.72 7.02 14.39
N LEU A 104 -15.43 6.62 13.14
CA LEU A 104 -15.78 5.30 12.64
C LEU A 104 -14.88 4.21 13.24
N MET A 105 -13.58 4.49 13.35
CA MET A 105 -12.61 3.58 13.97
C MET A 105 -12.91 3.35 15.44
N ASP A 106 -13.23 4.41 16.18
CA ASP A 106 -13.66 4.37 17.58
C ASP A 106 -14.86 3.43 17.77
N ARG A 107 -15.88 3.57 16.92
CA ARG A 107 -17.05 2.69 16.93
C ARG A 107 -16.71 1.24 16.61
N SER A 108 -15.72 1.00 15.75
CA SER A 108 -15.21 -0.35 15.46
C SER A 108 -14.24 -0.86 16.53
N GLY A 109 -13.77 0.01 17.43
CA GLY A 109 -12.89 -0.33 18.55
C GLY A 109 -13.55 -1.26 19.56
N ASP A 110 -14.88 -1.20 19.68
CA ASP A 110 -15.69 -2.12 20.48
C ASP A 110 -15.51 -3.60 20.05
N ASP A 111 -15.32 -3.82 18.73
CA ASP A 111 -15.14 -5.16 18.15
C ASP A 111 -13.65 -5.49 17.90
N VAL A 112 -12.82 -4.49 17.63
CA VAL A 112 -11.40 -4.63 17.26
C VAL A 112 -10.54 -3.67 18.07
N VAL A 113 -9.94 -4.16 19.15
CA VAL A 113 -9.12 -3.38 20.11
C VAL A 113 -8.07 -2.50 19.41
N VAL A 114 -7.38 -3.04 18.40
CA VAL A 114 -6.39 -2.31 17.58
C VAL A 114 -6.94 -1.01 17.01
N LEU A 115 -8.19 -1.03 16.51
CA LEU A 115 -8.79 0.15 15.88
C LEU A 115 -9.12 1.23 16.93
N GLY A 116 -9.49 0.83 18.14
CA GLY A 116 -9.70 1.74 19.28
C GLY A 116 -8.40 2.45 19.67
N GLU A 117 -7.30 1.71 19.84
CA GLU A 117 -6.01 2.31 20.20
C GLU A 117 -5.45 3.23 19.11
N ILE A 118 -5.61 2.86 17.83
CA ILE A 118 -5.23 3.75 16.72
C ILE A 118 -6.13 4.99 16.70
N SER A 119 -7.43 4.85 16.96
CA SER A 119 -8.36 5.98 17.07
C SER A 119 -7.93 6.95 18.17
N ASP A 120 -7.64 6.46 19.37
CA ASP A 120 -7.16 7.24 20.51
C ASP A 120 -5.86 7.98 20.20
N PHE A 121 -4.93 7.28 19.54
CA PHE A 121 -3.69 7.88 19.07
C PHE A 121 -3.94 9.01 18.07
N LEU A 122 -4.73 8.76 17.01
CA LEU A 122 -5.04 9.76 15.99
C LEU A 122 -5.79 10.97 16.57
N TYR A 123 -6.67 10.74 17.55
CA TYR A 123 -7.36 11.81 18.27
C TYR A 123 -6.40 12.64 19.13
N SER A 124 -5.49 11.98 19.85
CA SER A 124 -4.48 12.64 20.69
C SER A 124 -3.52 13.51 19.87
N TYR A 125 -3.19 13.08 18.65
CA TYR A 125 -2.29 13.80 17.74
C TYR A 125 -3.03 14.59 16.65
N LEU A 126 -4.33 14.83 16.81
CA LEU A 126 -5.16 15.50 15.81
C LEU A 126 -4.60 16.88 15.38
N LEU A 127 -4.07 17.65 16.33
CA LEU A 127 -3.45 18.95 16.05
C LEU A 127 -2.16 18.83 15.23
N ILE A 128 -1.33 17.82 15.51
CA ILE A 128 -0.10 17.56 14.74
C ILE A 128 -0.47 17.12 13.32
N LEU A 129 -1.48 16.24 13.17
CA LEU A 129 -2.00 15.83 11.88
C LEU A 129 -2.55 17.02 11.08
N PHE A 130 -3.33 17.90 11.72
CA PHE A 130 -3.81 19.12 11.10
C PHE A 130 -2.66 20.05 10.67
N GLY A 131 -1.67 20.26 11.55
CA GLY A 131 -0.48 21.05 11.24
C GLY A 131 0.31 20.48 10.06
N LEU A 132 0.45 19.15 10.01
CA LEU A 132 1.08 18.44 8.90
C LEU A 132 0.30 18.60 7.58
N MET A 133 -1.02 18.49 7.63
CA MET A 133 -1.88 18.74 6.45
C MET A 133 -1.73 20.17 5.94
N LEU A 134 -1.76 21.15 6.86
CA LEU A 134 -1.60 22.56 6.53
C LEU A 134 -0.23 22.82 5.92
N LEU A 135 0.84 22.30 6.53
CA LEU A 135 2.20 22.39 6.03
C LEU A 135 2.30 21.83 4.60
N ASN A 136 1.72 20.65 4.35
CA ASN A 136 1.73 20.00 3.04
C ASN A 136 0.95 20.78 1.98
N PHE A 137 -0.26 21.24 2.30
CA PHE A 137 -1.07 21.97 1.34
C PHE A 137 -0.47 23.33 1.00
N TYR A 138 0.08 24.05 1.98
CA TYR A 138 0.79 25.30 1.73
C TYR A 138 2.09 25.06 0.96
N ASN A 139 2.86 24.03 1.32
CA ASN A 139 4.07 23.67 0.59
C ASN A 139 3.78 23.40 -0.89
N SER A 140 2.71 22.65 -1.16
CA SER A 140 2.24 22.35 -2.50
C SER A 140 1.79 23.61 -3.24
N TYR A 141 0.99 24.48 -2.61
CA TYR A 141 0.50 25.73 -3.20
C TYR A 141 1.63 26.73 -3.50
N LEU A 142 2.56 26.93 -2.57
CA LEU A 142 3.69 27.84 -2.74
C LEU A 142 4.67 27.33 -3.79
N ASN A 143 4.89 26.03 -3.88
CA ASN A 143 5.71 25.44 -4.94
C ASN A 143 5.10 25.64 -6.34
N ARG A 144 3.76 25.61 -6.46
CA ARG A 144 3.06 25.95 -7.71
C ARG A 144 3.12 27.44 -8.03
N THR A 145 2.87 28.30 -7.05
CA THR A 145 2.71 29.76 -7.24
C THR A 145 4.05 30.48 -7.38
N TYR A 146 5.03 30.15 -6.54
CA TYR A 146 6.32 30.84 -6.42
C TYR A 146 7.50 29.92 -6.77
N LYS A 147 7.32 29.08 -7.79
CA LYS A 147 8.23 27.98 -8.17
C LYS A 147 9.72 28.33 -8.16
N LYS A 148 10.13 29.53 -8.59
CA LYS A 148 11.56 29.92 -8.64
C LYS A 148 12.13 30.26 -7.26
N GLN A 149 11.41 31.04 -6.46
CA GLN A 149 11.86 31.48 -5.13
C GLN A 149 11.72 30.35 -4.10
N TYR A 150 10.64 29.58 -4.19
CA TYR A 150 10.30 28.54 -3.23
C TYR A 150 11.05 27.21 -3.47
N ARG A 151 11.74 27.06 -4.60
CA ARG A 151 12.52 25.85 -4.95
C ARG A 151 13.57 25.48 -3.91
N PHE A 152 14.16 26.45 -3.22
CA PHE A 152 15.17 26.20 -2.19
C PHE A 152 14.56 25.84 -0.82
N ILE A 153 13.30 26.20 -0.60
CA ILE A 153 12.60 26.01 0.69
C ILE A 153 11.79 24.70 0.67
N SER A 154 11.21 24.37 -0.49
CA SER A 154 10.37 23.18 -0.67
C SER A 154 11.02 21.87 -0.20
N PRO A 155 12.30 21.56 -0.50
CA PRO A 155 12.94 20.34 -0.01
C PRO A 155 12.96 20.22 1.51
N ALA A 156 13.26 21.32 2.22
CA ALA A 156 13.31 21.31 3.69
C ALA A 156 11.92 21.06 4.29
N ILE A 157 10.89 21.75 3.80
CA ILE A 157 9.52 21.56 4.30
C ILE A 157 8.99 20.16 3.98
N SER A 158 9.29 19.65 2.78
CA SER A 158 8.90 18.30 2.38
C SER A 158 9.61 17.24 3.24
N THR A 159 10.86 17.49 3.62
CA THR A 159 11.61 16.62 4.53
C THR A 159 10.99 16.59 5.92
N ILE A 160 10.69 17.76 6.51
CA ILE A 160 10.03 17.86 7.81
C ILE A 160 8.71 17.10 7.79
N SER A 161 7.90 17.33 6.75
CA SER A 161 6.63 16.63 6.58
C SER A 161 6.81 15.10 6.47
N CYS A 162 7.78 14.64 5.68
CA CYS A 162 8.07 13.22 5.51
C CYS A 162 8.50 12.57 6.83
N VAL A 163 9.39 13.22 7.59
CA VAL A 163 9.88 12.70 8.87
C VAL A 163 8.78 12.64 9.92
N VAL A 164 7.94 13.67 10.04
CA VAL A 164 6.78 13.64 10.95
C VAL A 164 5.81 12.53 10.55
N THR A 165 5.59 12.32 9.25
CA THR A 165 4.74 11.22 8.75
C THR A 165 5.32 9.85 9.09
N LEU A 166 6.64 9.66 8.93
CA LEU A 166 7.33 8.42 9.28
C LEU A 166 7.25 8.14 10.78
N TRP A 167 7.39 9.16 11.62
CA TRP A 167 7.25 9.04 13.06
C TRP A 167 5.82 8.63 13.47
N ILE A 168 4.79 9.25 12.87
CA ILE A 168 3.38 8.85 13.08
C ILE A 168 3.18 7.39 12.68
N LEU A 169 3.71 7.00 11.52
CA LEU A 169 3.61 5.62 11.02
C LEU A 169 4.30 4.64 11.97
N SER A 170 5.48 4.97 12.49
CA SER A 170 6.19 4.18 13.49
C SER A 170 5.32 3.92 14.73
N LYS A 171 4.64 4.95 15.26
CA LYS A 171 3.74 4.77 16.41
C LYS A 171 2.54 3.88 16.10
N ILE A 172 1.95 4.00 14.92
CA ILE A 172 0.88 3.10 14.47
C ILE A 172 1.38 1.65 14.38
N LEU A 173 2.59 1.43 13.85
CA LEU A 173 3.19 0.09 13.76
C LEU A 173 3.41 -0.55 15.14
N ILE A 174 3.81 0.23 16.15
CA ILE A 174 3.97 -0.25 17.54
C ILE A 174 2.62 -0.65 18.13
N ILE A 175 1.57 0.15 17.90
CA ILE A 175 0.21 -0.17 18.34
C ILE A 175 -0.26 -1.49 17.72
N ILE A 176 -0.04 -1.67 16.41
CA ILE A 176 -0.41 -2.90 15.71
C ILE A 176 0.38 -4.10 16.26
N ASP A 177 1.70 -3.95 16.45
CA ASP A 177 2.55 -5.01 17.00
C ASP A 177 2.09 -5.46 18.39
N THR A 178 1.78 -4.51 19.27
CA THR A 178 1.36 -4.79 20.66
C THR A 178 0.11 -5.67 20.73
N ASN A 179 -0.76 -5.59 19.72
CA ASN A 179 -2.03 -6.29 19.67
C ASN A 179 -2.02 -7.55 18.80
N LEU A 180 -1.19 -7.59 17.75
CA LEU A 180 -1.12 -8.71 16.80
C LEU A 180 0.12 -9.60 16.98
N GLU A 181 1.03 -9.22 17.87
CA GLU A 181 2.29 -9.91 18.18
C GLU A 181 3.10 -10.24 16.90
N ILE A 182 3.28 -9.24 16.02
CA ILE A 182 3.99 -9.40 14.73
C ILE A 182 5.39 -8.79 14.85
N PRO A 183 6.44 -9.56 15.23
CA PRO A 183 7.73 -9.01 15.68
C PRO A 183 8.47 -8.17 14.63
N PHE A 184 8.14 -8.41 13.36
CA PHE A 184 8.68 -7.65 12.24
C PHE A 184 8.22 -6.19 12.24
N LEU A 185 6.99 -5.89 12.67
CA LEU A 185 6.46 -4.52 12.69
C LEU A 185 7.16 -3.68 13.76
N ALA A 186 7.38 -4.25 14.95
CA ALA A 186 8.19 -3.60 16.01
C ALA A 186 9.60 -3.28 15.52
N SER A 187 10.23 -4.21 14.81
CA SER A 187 11.59 -4.03 14.30
C SER A 187 11.67 -2.85 13.33
N ILE A 188 10.70 -2.71 12.43
CA ILE A 188 10.62 -1.56 11.51
C ILE A 188 10.40 -0.26 12.29
N ALA A 189 9.44 -0.25 13.22
CA ALA A 189 9.11 0.95 13.98
C ALA A 189 10.30 1.44 14.83
N ASN A 190 10.95 0.52 15.54
CA ASN A 190 12.13 0.83 16.34
C ASN A 190 13.29 1.35 15.48
N PHE A 191 13.50 0.77 14.30
CA PHE A 191 14.48 1.29 13.35
C PHE A 191 14.16 2.73 12.91
N ILE A 192 12.89 3.01 12.58
CA ILE A 192 12.47 4.37 12.21
C ILE A 192 12.72 5.34 13.36
N ASP A 193 12.34 4.98 14.59
CA ASP A 193 12.49 5.83 15.78
C ASP A 193 13.97 6.06 16.15
N GLU A 194 14.80 5.02 16.11
CA GLU A 194 16.23 5.10 16.44
C GLU A 194 17.01 5.95 15.43
N TYR A 195 16.70 5.79 14.14
CA TYR A 195 17.43 6.45 13.06
C TYR A 195 16.73 7.69 12.50
N ILE A 196 15.70 8.22 13.17
CA ILE A 196 14.87 9.32 12.64
C ILE A 196 15.69 10.56 12.24
N PHE A 197 16.74 10.89 13.01
CA PHE A 197 17.64 12.00 12.70
C PHE A 197 18.55 11.73 11.50
N VAL A 198 19.03 10.50 11.35
CA VAL A 198 19.84 10.09 10.19
C VAL A 198 18.97 10.11 8.94
N ILE A 199 17.76 9.55 9.02
CA ILE A 199 16.76 9.58 7.95
C ILE A 199 16.45 11.03 7.55
N PHE A 200 16.26 11.94 8.51
CA PHE A 200 16.07 13.37 8.24
C PHE A 200 17.21 13.95 7.38
N ILE A 201 18.47 13.75 7.80
CA ILE A 201 19.63 14.28 7.07
C ILE A 201 19.70 13.69 5.66
N VAL A 202 19.51 12.38 5.52
CA VAL A 202 19.56 11.70 4.22
C VAL A 202 18.47 12.23 3.28
N ILE A 203 17.22 12.29 3.73
CA ILE A 203 16.09 12.80 2.92
C ILE A 203 16.32 14.26 2.55
N LEU A 204 16.83 15.08 3.48
CA LEU A 204 17.14 16.49 3.21
C LEU A 204 18.17 16.64 2.09
N LEU A 205 19.30 15.91 2.20
CA LEU A 205 20.36 15.93 1.20
C LEU A 205 19.85 15.45 -0.16
N LEU A 206 19.11 14.35 -0.20
CA LEU A 206 18.51 13.83 -1.43
C LEU A 206 17.54 14.84 -2.06
N GLY A 207 16.69 15.48 -1.25
CA GLY A 207 15.75 16.49 -1.70
C GLY A 207 16.44 17.70 -2.34
N TYR A 208 17.51 18.20 -1.71
CA TYR A 208 18.31 19.29 -2.27
C TYR A 208 19.09 18.88 -3.53
N CYS A 209 19.72 17.69 -3.54
CA CYS A 209 20.40 17.15 -4.72
C CYS A 209 19.44 17.04 -5.91
N PHE A 210 18.22 16.52 -5.68
CA PHE A 210 17.21 16.39 -6.72
C PHE A 210 16.79 17.75 -7.28
N GLU A 211 16.39 18.69 -6.41
CA GLU A 211 15.93 19.99 -6.87
C GLU A 211 17.03 20.84 -7.49
N LEU A 212 18.28 20.79 -7.01
CA LEU A 212 19.35 21.69 -7.46
C LEU A 212 20.21 21.13 -8.59
N ILE A 213 20.45 19.82 -8.62
CA ILE A 213 21.38 19.20 -9.58
C ILE A 213 20.61 18.46 -10.68
N ILE A 214 19.77 17.49 -10.27
CA ILE A 214 19.14 16.56 -11.22
C ILE A 214 18.15 17.29 -12.12
N LYS A 215 17.28 18.12 -11.55
CA LYS A 215 16.19 18.76 -12.30
C LYS A 215 16.68 19.78 -13.35
N PRO A 216 17.69 20.63 -13.10
CA PRO A 216 18.32 21.43 -14.17
C PRO A 216 18.99 20.58 -15.23
N PHE A 217 19.78 19.58 -14.82
CA PHE A 217 20.50 18.72 -15.74
C PHE A 217 19.56 17.98 -16.70
N ALA A 218 18.49 17.38 -16.16
CA ALA A 218 17.47 16.71 -16.97
C ALA A 218 16.81 17.64 -18.00
N LYS A 219 16.60 18.91 -17.64
CA LYS A 219 16.04 19.93 -18.54
C LYS A 219 17.00 20.36 -19.65
N GLU A 220 18.31 20.28 -19.42
CA GLU A 220 19.32 20.53 -20.44
C GLU A 220 19.46 19.34 -21.39
N VAL A 221 19.45 18.11 -20.86
CA VAL A 221 19.50 16.88 -21.67
C VAL A 221 18.26 16.76 -22.55
N SER A 222 17.06 17.07 -22.05
CA SER A 222 15.81 16.99 -22.83
C SER A 222 15.69 18.04 -23.94
N LYS A 223 16.62 18.99 -24.03
CA LYS A 223 16.64 20.06 -25.03
C LYS A 223 17.67 19.82 -26.15
N LYS A 224 18.53 18.81 -26.00
CA LYS A 224 19.42 18.32 -27.05
C LYS A 224 18.76 17.18 -27.79
#